data_AF-A0A3D4I449-F1
#
_entry.id   AF-A0A3D4I449-F1
#
_cell.length_a   1.000
_cell.length_b   1.000
_cell.length_c   1.000
_cell.angle_alpha   90.00
_cell.angle_beta   90.00
_cell.angle_gamma   90.00
#
_symmetry.space_group_name_H-M   'P 1'
#
loop_
_entity.id
_entity.type
_entity.pdbx_description
1 polymer ?
#
loop_
_entity_poly.entity_id
_entity_poly.type
_entity_poly.pdbx_seq_one_letter_code
_entity_poly.pdbx_strand_id
1 'polypeptide(L)' 'MTGKSVPITEVPDAVFSGKVLGDGVGIEPSGGKVVAPVDGTVVQVAETLHAVCMESDGGAEIIIHLGIDTVKLK' A
#
# COMPACT_ATOMS: atom_id res chain seq x y z
N MET A 1 6.57 6.73 -4.00
CA MET A 1 5.48 7.73 -4.05
C MET A 1 6.00 9.02 -3.43
N THR A 2 5.68 10.17 -4.01
CA THR A 2 5.98 11.48 -3.39
C THR A 2 4.79 11.91 -2.56
N GLY A 3 5.03 12.32 -1.32
CA GLY A 3 3.97 12.70 -0.39
C GLY A 3 4.48 12.81 1.04
N LYS A 4 3.55 13.01 1.98
CA LYS A 4 3.83 13.06 3.41
C LYS A 4 3.58 11.69 4.03
N SER A 5 4.59 11.15 4.73
CA SER A 5 4.41 9.94 5.54
C SER A 5 3.59 10.26 6.79
N VAL A 6 2.61 9.41 7.10
CA VAL A 6 1.81 9.45 8.33
C VAL A 6 1.90 8.09 9.03
N PRO A 7 1.83 8.03 10.37
CA PRO A 7 1.72 6.77 11.09
C PRO A 7 0.58 5.92 10.55
N ILE A 8 0.76 4.60 10.44
CA ILE A 8 -0.31 3.71 9.97
C ILE A 8 -1.57 3.82 10.84
N THR A 9 -1.40 4.15 12.13
CA THR A 9 -2.49 4.38 13.09
C THR A 9 -3.35 5.62 12.78
N GLU A 10 -2.88 6.54 11.93
CA GLU A 10 -3.64 7.72 11.49
C GLU A 10 -4.41 7.47 10.19
N VAL A 11 -4.25 6.30 9.55
CA VAL A 11 -4.99 5.94 8.35
C VAL A 11 -6.48 5.75 8.70
N PRO A 12 -7.42 6.41 7.98
CA PRO A 12 -8.85 6.40 8.33
C PRO A 12 -9.57 5.11 7.90
N ASP A 13 -9.00 3.96 8.24
CA ASP A 13 -9.53 2.63 7.98
C ASP A 13 -9.07 1.68 9.10
N ALA A 14 -10.00 0.94 9.70
CA ALA A 14 -9.73 0.09 10.86
C ALA A 14 -8.82 -1.10 10.56
N VAL A 15 -8.81 -1.61 9.33
CA VAL A 15 -7.96 -2.73 8.91
C VAL A 15 -6.49 -2.29 8.91
N PHE A 16 -6.22 -1.08 8.38
CA PHE A 16 -4.88 -0.51 8.34
C PHE A 16 -4.46 0.08 9.70
N SER A 17 -5.27 0.95 10.29
CA SER A 17 -4.93 1.60 11.58
C SER A 17 -4.83 0.60 12.74
N GLY A 18 -5.58 -0.50 12.67
CA GLY A 18 -5.51 -1.62 13.61
C GLY A 18 -4.35 -2.60 13.35
N LYS A 19 -3.54 -2.38 12.31
CA LYS A 19 -2.43 -3.27 11.89
C LYS A 19 -2.86 -4.73 11.65
N VAL A 20 -4.10 -4.95 11.22
CA VAL A 20 -4.68 -6.29 11.09
C VAL A 20 -3.94 -7.15 10.07
N LEU A 21 -3.49 -6.51 8.97
CA LEU A 21 -2.75 -7.17 7.88
C LEU A 21 -1.23 -7.12 8.06
N GLY A 22 -0.73 -6.37 9.04
CA GLY A 22 0.70 -6.10 9.23
C GLY A 22 0.97 -4.66 9.65
N ASP A 23 2.23 -4.40 10.00
CA ASP A 23 2.69 -3.03 10.30
C ASP A 23 3.10 -2.29 9.01
N GLY A 24 3.21 -0.97 9.10
CA GLY A 24 3.59 -0.17 7.95
C GLY A 24 3.45 1.34 8.17
N VAL A 25 3.16 2.04 7.08
CA VAL A 25 3.09 3.50 7.03
C VAL A 25 2.02 3.94 6.03
N GLY A 26 1.28 5.01 6.35
CA GLY A 26 0.42 5.69 5.40
C GLY A 26 1.18 6.78 4.65
N ILE A 27 0.78 7.07 3.41
CA ILE A 27 1.33 8.19 2.64
C ILE A 27 0.17 9.05 2.13
N GLU A 28 0.15 10.33 2.50
CA GLU A 28 -0.70 11.34 1.86
C GLU A 28 -0.01 11.79 0.56
N PRO A 29 -0.50 11.37 -0.62
CA PRO A 29 0.22 11.56 -1.87
C PRO A 29 0.18 13.03 -2.32
N SER A 30 1.31 13.52 -2.81
CA SER A 30 1.42 14.82 -3.50
C SER A 30 1.69 14.66 -5.00
N GLY A 31 1.63 13.42 -5.51
CA GLY A 31 1.80 13.07 -6.92
C GLY A 31 1.12 11.74 -7.25
N GLY A 32 0.97 11.42 -8.54
CA GLY A 32 0.23 10.24 -9.01
C GLY A 32 1.07 9.00 -9.30
N LYS A 33 2.40 9.06 -9.16
CA LYS A 33 3.29 7.95 -9.52
C LYS A 33 3.67 7.11 -8.31
N VAL A 34 3.25 5.86 -8.34
CA VAL A 34 3.67 4.81 -7.41
C VAL A 34 4.87 4.09 -8.03
N VAL A 35 5.83 3.72 -7.20
CA VAL A 35 7.03 2.98 -7.59
C VAL A 35 7.24 1.85 -6.59
N ALA A 36 7.99 0.81 -7.00
CA ALA A 36 8.37 -0.26 -6.09
C ALA A 36 9.15 0.31 -4.88
N PRO A 37 8.82 -0.07 -3.64
CA PRO A 37 9.54 0.36 -2.45
C PRO A 37 10.87 -0.38 -2.25
N VAL A 38 11.02 -1.57 -2.85
CA VAL A 38 12.19 -2.46 -2.73
C VAL A 38 12.36 -3.29 -3.99
N ASP A 39 13.52 -3.93 -4.15
CA ASP A 39 13.73 -4.98 -5.14
C ASP A 39 12.95 -6.25 -4.75
N GLY A 40 12.36 -6.91 -5.75
CA GLY A 40 11.50 -8.06 -5.55
C GLY A 40 10.62 -8.39 -6.75
N THR A 41 9.66 -9.28 -6.52
CA THR A 41 8.74 -9.79 -7.53
C THR A 41 7.30 -9.39 -7.20
N VAL A 42 6.57 -8.87 -8.20
CA VAL A 42 5.12 -8.65 -8.07
C VAL A 42 4.41 -10.00 -8.10
N VAL A 43 3.69 -10.33 -7.03
CA VAL A 43 3.00 -11.62 -6.89
C VAL A 43 1.51 -11.52 -7.25
N GLN A 44 0.90 -10.35 -7.03
CA GLN A 44 -0.51 -10.12 -7.35
C GLN A 44 -0.78 -8.65 -7.62
N VAL A 45 -1.69 -8.39 -8.56
CA VAL A 45 -2.27 -7.06 -8.81
C VAL A 45 -3.78 -7.20 -8.68
N ALA A 46 -4.42 -6.34 -7.89
CA ALA A 46 -5.86 -6.34 -7.74
C ALA A 46 -6.54 -5.98 -9.07
N GLU A 47 -7.71 -6.56 -9.35
CA GLU A 47 -8.42 -6.37 -10.63
C GLU A 47 -8.74 -4.90 -10.92
N THR A 48 -9.11 -4.12 -9.90
CA THR A 48 -9.37 -2.67 -10.02
C THR A 48 -8.11 -1.82 -9.90
N LEU A 49 -6.91 -2.44 -9.98
CA LEU A 49 -5.59 -1.80 -10.04
C LEU A 49 -5.23 -0.90 -8.84
N HIS A 50 -6.02 -0.93 -7.76
CA HIS A 50 -5.79 -0.11 -6.56
C HIS A 50 -4.81 -0.74 -5.58
N ALA A 51 -4.45 -2.02 -5.74
CA ALA A 51 -3.54 -2.71 -4.84
C ALA A 51 -2.56 -3.62 -5.60
N VAL A 52 -1.33 -3.68 -5.09
CA VAL A 52 -0.26 -4.53 -5.61
C VAL A 52 0.39 -5.24 -4.42
N CYS A 53 0.52 -6.55 -4.52
CA CYS A 53 1.28 -7.37 -3.59
C CYS A 53 2.61 -7.75 -4.23
N MET A 54 3.69 -7.66 -3.47
CA MET A 54 5.03 -8.04 -3.90
C MET A 54 5.78 -8.78 -2.80
N GLU A 55 6.65 -9.68 -3.20
CA GLU A 55 7.62 -10.34 -2.33
C GLU A 55 8.99 -9.73 -2.59
N SER A 56 9.62 -9.20 -1.54
CA SER A 56 10.98 -8.67 -1.64
C SER A 56 12.00 -9.79 -1.73
N ASP A 57 13.18 -9.51 -2.30
CA ASP A 57 14.28 -10.50 -2.36
C ASP A 57 14.76 -10.96 -0.96
N GLY A 58 14.44 -10.19 0.09
CA GLY A 58 14.67 -10.54 1.49
C GLY A 58 13.59 -11.40 2.13
N GLY A 59 12.55 -11.81 1.39
CA GLY A 59 11.45 -12.66 1.85
C GLY A 59 10.32 -11.93 2.58
N ALA A 60 10.34 -10.59 2.64
CA ALA A 60 9.23 -9.82 3.20
C ALA A 60 8.11 -9.64 2.16
N GLU A 61 6.87 -9.93 2.55
CA GLU A 61 5.66 -9.65 1.78
C GLU A 61 5.19 -8.22 2.01
N ILE A 62 4.95 -7.48 0.93
CA ILE A 62 4.56 -6.06 0.97
C ILE A 62 3.27 -5.87 0.18
N ILE A 63 2.31 -5.20 0.80
CA ILE A 63 1.05 -4.78 0.17
C ILE A 63 1.06 -3.27 0.00
N ILE A 64 0.92 -2.81 -1.24
CA ILE A 64 0.76 -1.39 -1.58
C ILE A 64 -0.71 -1.18 -1.93
N HIS A 65 -1.44 -0.46 -1.07
CA HIS A 65 -2.85 -0.14 -1.29
C HIS A 65 -3.02 1.36 -1.54
N LEU A 66 -3.69 1.72 -2.64
CA LEU A 66 -3.83 3.09 -3.12
C LEU A 66 -5.19 3.67 -2.72
N GLY A 67 -5.19 4.62 -1.78
CA GLY A 67 -6.40 5.23 -1.26
C GLY A 67 -7.20 4.29 -0.35
N ILE A 68 -8.36 4.77 0.12
CA ILE A 68 -9.32 3.98 0.91
C ILE A 68 -10.55 3.75 0.03
N ASP A 69 -11.14 2.56 0.10
CA ASP A 69 -12.35 2.20 -0.65
C ASP A 69 -12.23 2.26 -2.18
N THR A 70 -11.02 2.41 -2.71
CA THR A 70 -10.73 2.53 -4.16
C THR A 70 -11.02 1.25 -4.93
N VAL A 71 -11.20 0.11 -4.24
CA VAL A 71 -11.75 -1.11 -4.82
C VAL A 71 -13.10 -0.88 -5.52
N LYS A 72 -13.86 0.15 -5.10
CA LYS A 72 -15.17 0.51 -5.67
C LYS A 72 -15.07 1.38 -6.93
N LEU A 73 -13.87 1.88 -7.27
CA LEU A 73 -13.65 2.66 -8.49
C LEU A 73 -13.56 1.69 -9.68
N LYS A 74 -14.39 1.92 -10.69
CA LYS A 74 -14.39 1.20 -11.97
C LYS A 74 -13.52 1.91 -12.99
#